data_AF-A0A7C4AKC9-F1
#
_entry.id   AF-A0A7C4AKC9-F1
#
_cell.length_a   1.000
_cell.length_b   1.000
_cell.length_c   1.000
_cell.angle_alpha   90.00
_cell.angle_beta   90.00
_cell.angle_gamma   90.00
#
_symmetry.space_group_name_H-M   'P 1'
#
loop_
_entity.id
_entity.type
_entity.pdbx_description
1 polymer ?
#
loop_
_entity_poly.entity_id
_entity_poly.type
_entity_poly.pdbx_seq_one_letter_code
_entity_poly.pdbx_strand_id
1 'polypeptide(L)'
;MKLPIYFFKGSPDKPSIIFIHGLGMDSLQWISPSETRIFGGALPLSILTRKPPEFLILKEKPVALPEKFTTGNSVPLFTSLNDFREKGYTVITWNQTKPLSSIYHAVGELKNVVRFANSLSDRGTIIIGNSRGGLIARKFIENCNEKIKAVISIATPHRGSTIAKWVKHVSLITHVFKPFLKLFPERIEKISRRLIDFLNSEAVKELLPDSPFIKSLKKIENFNFFCIAGSNPALFNIYEWKLKKENDSFILYPEKIFSFPQSIVSILTEKFIPPEWKYGDGLVSVESALIDKNSDIFNLNHAEIIVNTESRIHILNIVERIESES
;
A
#
# COMPACT_ATOMS: atom_id res chain seq x y z
N MET A 1 15.79 -17.04 16.42
CA MET A 1 16.06 -16.03 15.37
C MET A 1 15.63 -14.66 15.91
N LYS A 2 16.48 -13.64 15.85
CA LYS A 2 16.14 -12.28 16.34
C LYS A 2 15.42 -11.54 15.20
N LEU A 3 14.10 -11.39 15.31
CA LEU A 3 13.31 -10.61 14.35
C LEU A 3 13.51 -9.11 14.61
N PRO A 4 13.66 -8.27 13.58
CA PRO A 4 13.73 -6.82 13.72
C PRO A 4 12.32 -6.27 13.99
N ILE A 5 11.90 -6.38 15.25
CA ILE A 5 10.60 -5.91 15.74
C ILE A 5 10.73 -4.45 16.18
N TYR A 6 9.83 -3.61 15.68
CA TYR A 6 9.52 -2.32 16.26
C TYR A 6 8.26 -2.45 17.08
N PHE A 7 8.25 -1.91 18.30
CA PHE A 7 7.05 -1.85 19.10
C PHE A 7 7.02 -0.63 20.00
N PHE A 8 5.80 -0.22 20.36
CA PHE A 8 5.51 0.70 21.44
C PHE A 8 4.55 0.00 22.39
N LYS A 9 4.89 -0.04 23.68
CA LYS A 9 4.05 -0.62 24.72
C LYS A 9 3.04 0.43 25.18
N GLY A 10 1.76 0.15 24.97
CA GLY A 10 0.65 0.96 25.45
C GLY A 10 0.03 0.38 26.72
N SER A 11 -1.25 0.64 26.93
CA SER A 11 -2.02 0.09 28.05
C SER A 11 -2.21 -1.42 27.89
N PRO A 12 -2.01 -2.22 28.97
CA PRO A 12 -2.33 -3.65 28.97
C PRO A 12 -3.85 -3.93 28.88
N ASP A 13 -4.69 -2.94 29.19
CA ASP A 13 -6.16 -3.04 29.14
C ASP A 13 -6.73 -2.92 27.71
N LYS A 14 -5.85 -2.72 26.73
CA LYS A 14 -6.15 -2.66 25.30
C LYS A 14 -5.50 -3.84 24.57
N PRO A 15 -6.08 -4.36 23.47
CA PRO A 15 -5.44 -5.39 22.69
C PRO A 15 -4.18 -4.85 22.04
N SER A 16 -3.23 -5.74 21.79
CA SER A 16 -2.05 -5.45 20.98
C SER A 16 -2.43 -5.38 19.50
N ILE A 17 -1.91 -4.40 18.77
CA ILE A 17 -2.15 -4.21 17.33
C ILE A 17 -0.89 -4.55 16.56
N ILE A 18 -0.95 -5.56 15.69
CA ILE A 18 0.16 -5.95 14.83
C ILE A 18 -0.05 -5.41 13.42
N PHE A 19 0.94 -4.71 12.87
CA PHE A 19 0.94 -4.20 11.50
C PHE A 19 1.87 -5.02 10.60
N ILE A 20 1.33 -5.50 9.48
CA ILE A 20 2.06 -6.28 8.47
C ILE A 20 2.15 -5.50 7.17
N HIS A 21 3.37 -5.19 6.75
CA HIS A 21 3.65 -4.46 5.51
C HIS A 21 3.38 -5.30 4.24
N GLY A 22 3.23 -4.60 3.12
CA GLY A 22 3.02 -5.19 1.79
C GLY A 22 4.28 -5.81 1.18
N LEU A 23 4.12 -6.39 -0.01
CA LEU A 23 5.22 -6.96 -0.79
C LEU A 23 6.14 -5.86 -1.33
N GLY A 24 7.46 -6.05 -1.22
CA GLY A 24 8.43 -5.08 -1.74
C GLY A 24 8.56 -3.80 -0.92
N MET A 25 8.07 -3.84 0.33
CA MET A 25 8.13 -2.79 1.33
C MET A 25 8.74 -3.34 2.63
N ASP A 26 8.84 -2.49 3.65
CA ASP A 26 9.32 -2.81 4.99
C ASP A 26 8.41 -2.19 6.07
N SER A 27 8.73 -2.39 7.34
CA SER A 27 7.99 -1.83 8.47
C SER A 27 7.96 -0.29 8.50
N LEU A 28 8.84 0.41 7.78
CA LEU A 28 8.76 1.87 7.68
C LEU A 28 7.47 2.31 7.00
N GLN A 29 6.81 1.43 6.23
CA GLN A 29 5.45 1.66 5.73
C GLN A 29 4.52 2.16 6.83
N TRP A 30 4.65 1.64 8.05
CA TRP A 30 3.80 1.97 9.18
C TRP A 30 4.44 3.02 10.10
N ILE A 31 5.76 2.95 10.31
CA ILE A 31 6.48 3.77 11.29
C ILE A 31 6.73 5.19 10.75
N SER A 32 7.25 5.27 9.52
CA SER A 32 7.62 6.52 8.84
C SER A 32 7.37 6.34 7.33
N PRO A 33 6.10 6.37 6.88
CA PRO A 33 5.74 6.13 5.47
C PRO A 33 6.44 7.08 4.47
N SER A 34 6.87 8.26 4.92
CA SER A 34 7.66 9.20 4.10
C SER A 34 9.06 8.68 3.75
N GLU A 35 9.63 7.81 4.58
CA GLU A 35 10.95 7.20 4.39
C GLU A 35 10.91 5.84 3.69
N THR A 36 9.73 5.20 3.66
CA THR A 36 9.61 3.87 3.06
C THR A 36 9.77 3.92 1.54
N ARG A 37 10.23 2.79 1.00
CA ARG A 37 10.39 2.59 -0.43
C ARG A 37 9.60 1.37 -0.89
N ILE A 38 9.06 1.44 -2.09
CA ILE A 38 8.23 0.42 -2.74
C ILE A 38 9.00 -0.32 -3.82
N PHE A 39 8.42 -1.43 -4.29
CA PHE A 39 8.96 -2.30 -5.34
C PHE A 39 10.39 -2.77 -5.07
N GLY A 40 10.66 -3.25 -3.84
CA GLY A 40 11.99 -3.72 -3.45
C GLY A 40 12.98 -2.56 -3.27
N GLY A 41 12.50 -1.41 -2.82
CA GLY A 41 13.35 -0.25 -2.56
C GLY A 41 13.66 0.61 -3.79
N ALA A 42 12.92 0.45 -4.89
CA ALA A 42 13.16 1.18 -6.13
C ALA A 42 12.71 2.65 -6.02
N LEU A 43 11.48 2.88 -5.56
CA LEU A 43 10.85 4.21 -5.54
C LEU A 43 10.39 4.58 -4.12
N PRO A 44 10.35 5.86 -3.74
CA PRO A 44 9.71 6.27 -2.48
C PRO A 44 8.18 6.08 -2.58
N LEU A 45 7.55 5.65 -1.47
CA LEU A 45 6.09 5.50 -1.41
C LEU A 45 5.36 6.82 -1.70
N SER A 46 5.95 7.95 -1.27
CA SER A 46 5.34 9.28 -1.38
C SER A 46 4.98 9.69 -2.81
N ILE A 47 5.59 9.08 -3.84
CA ILE A 47 5.19 9.31 -5.24
C ILE A 47 3.74 8.88 -5.49
N LEU A 48 3.26 7.85 -4.77
CA LEU A 48 1.92 7.31 -4.93
C LEU A 48 0.85 8.05 -4.14
N THR A 49 1.24 9.02 -3.32
CA THR A 49 0.34 9.75 -2.40
C THR A 49 0.42 11.27 -2.61
N ARG A 50 1.07 11.73 -3.68
CA ARG A 50 1.25 13.16 -3.96
C ARG A 50 -0.06 13.80 -4.36
N LYS A 51 -0.30 15.00 -3.82
CA LYS A 51 -1.41 15.85 -4.24
C LYS A 51 -1.06 16.59 -5.54
N PRO A 52 -2.05 16.94 -6.38
CA PRO A 52 -1.84 17.84 -7.50
C PRO A 52 -1.13 19.13 -7.04
N PRO A 53 -0.17 19.67 -7.81
CA PRO A 53 0.40 20.97 -7.49
C PRO A 53 -0.66 22.08 -7.61
N GLU A 54 -0.48 23.15 -6.86
CA GLU A 54 -1.32 24.34 -6.93
C GLU A 54 -0.78 25.32 -7.98
N PHE A 55 -1.64 26.16 -8.56
CA PHE A 55 -1.18 27.22 -9.45
C PHE A 55 -0.56 28.36 -8.63
N LEU A 56 0.38 29.09 -9.23
CA LEU A 56 1.04 30.25 -8.63
C LEU A 56 0.72 31.49 -9.46
N ILE A 57 0.29 32.56 -8.79
CA ILE A 57 0.07 33.87 -9.40
C ILE A 57 1.27 34.75 -9.06
N LEU A 58 1.94 35.27 -10.09
CA LEU A 58 3.14 36.08 -9.99
C LEU A 58 2.87 37.45 -10.62
N LYS A 59 3.30 38.52 -9.94
CA LYS A 59 3.19 39.90 -10.49
C LYS A 59 4.19 40.13 -11.61
N GLU A 60 5.35 39.50 -11.53
CA GLU A 60 6.43 39.64 -12.50
C GLU A 60 6.70 38.30 -13.18
N LYS A 61 7.31 38.37 -14.37
CA LYS A 61 7.70 37.15 -15.08
C LYS A 61 8.77 36.43 -14.26
N PRO A 62 8.62 35.13 -13.94
CA PRO A 62 9.61 34.41 -13.16
C PRO A 62 10.95 34.37 -13.90
N VAL A 63 12.03 34.68 -13.16
CA VAL A 63 13.41 34.63 -13.67
C VAL A 63 13.86 33.19 -13.91
N ALA A 64 13.34 32.26 -13.12
CA ALA A 64 13.53 30.82 -13.29
C ALA A 64 12.19 30.09 -13.16
N LEU A 65 11.96 29.11 -14.03
CA LEU A 65 10.83 28.20 -13.90
C LEU A 65 11.22 27.02 -13.00
N PRO A 66 10.25 26.39 -12.31
CA PRO A 66 10.50 25.11 -11.65
C PRO A 66 10.96 24.07 -12.68
N GLU A 67 11.41 22.91 -12.19
CA GLU A 67 11.61 21.75 -13.06
C GLU A 67 10.40 21.56 -13.96
N LYS A 68 10.64 21.35 -15.26
CA LYS A 68 9.59 21.31 -16.28
C LYS A 68 8.47 20.33 -15.93
N PHE A 69 8.81 19.23 -15.27
CA PHE A 69 7.88 18.17 -14.89
C PHE A 69 7.90 17.94 -13.38
N THR A 70 6.74 17.62 -12.80
CA THR A 70 6.60 17.21 -11.40
C THR A 70 5.61 16.07 -11.26
N THR A 71 5.69 15.29 -10.18
CA THR A 71 4.68 14.28 -9.84
C THR A 71 3.67 14.76 -8.80
N GLY A 72 3.68 16.06 -8.49
CA GLY A 72 2.83 16.64 -7.45
C GLY A 72 3.60 17.06 -6.21
N ASN A 73 2.84 17.54 -5.22
CA ASN A 73 3.33 17.99 -3.93
C ASN A 73 3.35 16.83 -2.93
N SER A 74 4.47 16.69 -2.22
CA SER A 74 4.58 15.79 -1.08
C SER A 74 3.80 16.35 0.11
N VAL A 75 3.15 15.48 0.87
CA VAL A 75 2.49 15.83 2.13
C VAL A 75 3.05 14.95 3.25
N PRO A 76 3.06 15.41 4.51
CA PRO A 76 3.36 14.55 5.65
C PRO A 76 2.46 13.32 5.66
N LEU A 77 3.06 12.14 5.81
CA LEU A 77 2.35 10.87 5.79
C LEU A 77 2.28 10.30 7.22
N PHE A 78 1.08 9.88 7.60
CA PHE A 78 0.75 9.30 8.90
C PHE A 78 -0.12 8.07 8.67
N THR A 79 0.07 7.00 9.45
CA THR A 79 -0.70 5.76 9.32
C THR A 79 -1.52 5.46 10.56
N SER A 80 -2.39 4.45 10.49
CA SER A 80 -3.11 3.95 11.66
C SER A 80 -2.18 3.55 12.80
N LEU A 81 -0.94 3.10 12.55
CA LEU A 81 0.02 2.81 13.63
C LEU A 81 0.23 4.03 14.53
N ASN A 82 0.35 5.23 13.94
CA ASN A 82 0.49 6.48 14.68
C ASN A 82 -0.76 6.75 15.52
N ASP A 83 -1.95 6.56 14.96
CA ASP A 83 -3.23 6.78 15.66
C ASP A 83 -3.39 5.84 16.86
N PHE A 84 -3.13 4.56 16.68
CA PHE A 84 -3.22 3.57 17.75
C PHE A 84 -2.17 3.84 18.84
N ARG A 85 -0.96 4.27 18.47
CA ARG A 85 0.06 4.69 19.44
C ARG A 85 -0.43 5.87 20.28
N GLU A 86 -0.97 6.90 19.64
CA GLU A 86 -1.50 8.09 20.32
C GLU A 86 -2.71 7.76 21.22
N LYS A 87 -3.54 6.80 20.81
CA LYS A 87 -4.65 6.27 21.61
C LYS A 87 -4.21 5.27 22.70
N GLY A 88 -2.91 5.08 22.90
CA GLY A 88 -2.36 4.26 23.98
C GLY A 88 -2.46 2.75 23.77
N TYR A 89 -2.60 2.27 22.53
CA TYR A 89 -2.53 0.84 22.22
C TYR A 89 -1.07 0.38 22.19
N THR A 90 -0.85 -0.89 22.54
CA THR A 90 0.41 -1.56 22.18
C THR A 90 0.41 -1.77 20.67
N VAL A 91 1.40 -1.21 19.96
CA VAL A 91 1.54 -1.35 18.51
C VAL A 91 2.85 -2.04 18.17
N ILE A 92 2.80 -2.98 17.23
CA ILE A 92 3.93 -3.85 16.86
C ILE A 92 4.00 -3.96 15.35
N THR A 93 5.19 -3.86 14.77
CA THR A 93 5.46 -4.23 13.39
C THR A 93 6.86 -4.82 13.26
N TRP A 94 7.19 -5.47 12.15
CA TRP A 94 8.52 -6.02 11.93
C TRP A 94 8.88 -5.98 10.45
N ASN A 95 10.18 -5.99 10.17
CA ASN A 95 10.66 -6.28 8.82
C ASN A 95 10.69 -7.79 8.62
N GLN A 96 9.97 -8.27 7.60
CA GLN A 96 10.10 -9.66 7.16
C GLN A 96 11.54 -9.96 6.80
N THR A 97 12.12 -11.06 7.30
CA THR A 97 13.56 -11.34 7.06
C THR A 97 13.83 -11.76 5.61
N LYS A 98 12.81 -12.29 4.93
CA LYS A 98 12.83 -12.66 3.52
C LYS A 98 11.58 -12.09 2.81
N PRO A 99 11.53 -10.77 2.54
CA PRO A 99 10.32 -10.10 2.05
C PRO A 99 9.90 -10.54 0.64
N LEU A 100 10.82 -11.14 -0.13
CA LEU A 100 10.58 -11.66 -1.49
C LEU A 100 10.42 -13.20 -1.55
N SER A 101 10.49 -13.90 -0.41
CA SER A 101 10.25 -15.35 -0.37
C SER A 101 8.77 -15.67 -0.20
N SER A 102 8.45 -16.96 -0.18
CA SER A 102 7.09 -17.46 0.07
C SER A 102 6.41 -16.86 1.33
N ILE A 103 5.10 -16.64 1.25
CA ILE A 103 4.23 -16.22 2.37
C ILE A 103 4.37 -17.13 3.58
N TYR A 104 4.60 -18.43 3.42
CA TYR A 104 4.74 -19.37 4.55
C TYR A 104 5.89 -18.98 5.49
N HIS A 105 6.96 -18.39 4.95
CA HIS A 105 8.05 -17.87 5.78
C HIS A 105 7.56 -16.76 6.71
N ALA A 106 6.85 -15.77 6.15
CA ALA A 106 6.30 -14.66 6.91
C ALA A 106 5.21 -15.08 7.91
N VAL A 107 4.44 -16.14 7.59
CA VAL A 107 3.49 -16.75 8.55
C VAL A 107 4.24 -17.34 9.76
N GLY A 108 5.38 -18.00 9.53
CA GLY A 108 6.24 -18.50 10.60
C GLY A 108 6.82 -17.38 11.49
N GLU A 109 7.18 -16.25 10.89
CA GLU A 109 7.60 -15.06 11.63
C GLU A 109 6.45 -14.45 12.45
N LEU A 110 5.28 -14.28 11.83
CA LEU A 110 4.08 -13.73 12.48
C LEU A 110 3.70 -14.51 13.73
N LYS A 111 3.86 -15.84 13.74
CA LYS A 111 3.65 -16.66 14.94
C LYS A 111 4.47 -16.18 16.13
N ASN A 112 5.73 -15.82 15.92
CA ASN A 112 6.60 -15.32 16.99
C ASN A 112 6.20 -13.90 17.41
N VAL A 113 5.80 -13.05 16.45
CA VAL A 113 5.34 -11.69 16.72
C VAL A 113 4.03 -11.70 17.53
N VAL A 114 3.10 -12.60 17.22
CA VAL A 114 1.84 -12.77 17.96
C VAL A 114 2.09 -13.24 19.39
N ARG A 115 2.99 -14.20 19.59
CA ARG A 115 3.36 -14.65 20.95
C ARG A 115 3.97 -13.53 21.77
N PHE A 116 4.84 -12.74 21.15
CA PHE A 116 5.39 -11.54 21.77
C PHE A 116 4.26 -10.52 22.09
N ALA A 117 3.35 -10.27 21.16
CA ALA A 117 2.22 -9.36 21.36
C ALA A 117 1.29 -9.77 22.50
N ASN A 118 0.99 -11.07 22.60
CA ASN A 118 0.16 -11.64 23.67
C ASN A 118 0.87 -11.60 25.04
N SER A 119 2.21 -11.55 25.08
CA SER A 119 2.95 -11.34 26.34
C SER A 119 2.87 -9.90 26.86
N LEU A 120 2.39 -8.96 26.04
CA LEU A 120 2.28 -7.54 26.38
C LEU A 120 0.85 -7.11 26.75
N SER A 121 -0.15 -7.92 26.42
CA SER A 121 -1.57 -7.63 26.68
C SER A 121 -2.38 -8.91 26.81
N ASP A 122 -3.15 -9.01 27.89
CA ASP A 122 -4.11 -10.09 28.11
C ASP A 122 -5.42 -9.88 27.33
N ARG A 123 -5.62 -8.72 26.68
CA ARG A 123 -6.84 -8.42 25.91
C ARG A 123 -6.79 -8.96 24.48
N GLY A 124 -5.77 -9.76 24.15
CA GLY A 124 -5.62 -10.42 22.85
C GLY A 124 -5.01 -9.50 21.79
N THR A 125 -4.95 -9.99 20.55
CA THR A 125 -4.26 -9.32 19.45
C THR A 125 -5.20 -9.04 18.28
N ILE A 126 -5.08 -7.87 17.67
CA ILE A 126 -5.71 -7.53 16.39
C ILE A 126 -4.59 -7.38 15.35
N ILE A 127 -4.79 -7.95 14.16
CA ILE A 127 -3.79 -7.92 13.09
C ILE A 127 -4.31 -7.04 11.95
N ILE A 128 -3.50 -6.08 11.52
CA ILE A 128 -3.77 -5.18 10.41
C ILE A 128 -2.73 -5.45 9.32
N GLY A 129 -3.17 -5.91 8.16
CA GLY A 129 -2.28 -6.28 7.05
C GLY A 129 -2.61 -5.52 5.79
N ASN A 130 -1.63 -4.84 5.20
CA ASN A 130 -1.79 -4.21 3.89
C ASN A 130 -1.30 -5.12 2.76
N SER A 131 -2.04 -5.17 1.65
CA SER A 131 -1.64 -5.91 0.45
C SER A 131 -1.33 -7.37 0.81
N ARG A 132 -0.16 -7.89 0.42
CA ARG A 132 0.35 -9.21 0.83
C ARG A 132 0.34 -9.43 2.36
N GLY A 133 0.47 -8.40 3.18
CA GLY A 133 0.37 -8.48 4.64
C GLY A 133 -0.96 -9.06 5.11
N GLY A 134 -2.08 -8.74 4.45
CA GLY A 134 -3.38 -9.31 4.77
C GLY A 134 -3.50 -10.79 4.39
N LEU A 135 -2.78 -11.25 3.34
CA LEU A 135 -2.69 -12.67 2.99
C LEU A 135 -1.90 -13.46 4.03
N ILE A 136 -0.82 -12.87 4.55
CA ILE A 136 -0.04 -13.44 5.66
C ILE A 136 -0.93 -13.61 6.90
N ALA A 137 -1.68 -12.56 7.28
CA ALA A 137 -2.62 -12.61 8.39
C ALA A 137 -3.72 -13.67 8.18
N ARG A 138 -4.34 -13.68 6.98
CA ARG A 138 -5.38 -14.65 6.61
C ARG A 138 -4.86 -16.09 6.69
N LYS A 139 -3.68 -16.36 6.14
CA LYS A 139 -3.11 -17.71 6.18
C LYS A 139 -2.76 -18.14 7.61
N PHE A 140 -2.28 -17.20 8.42
CA PHE A 140 -1.95 -17.46 9.81
C PHE A 140 -3.17 -17.91 10.62
N ILE A 141 -4.31 -17.24 10.48
CA ILE A 141 -5.53 -17.57 11.27
C ILE A 141 -6.16 -18.92 10.90
N GLU A 142 -5.81 -19.54 9.76
CA GLU A 142 -6.37 -20.84 9.35
C GLU A 142 -6.03 -22.00 10.29
N ASN A 143 -4.90 -21.92 11.02
CA ASN A 143 -4.42 -22.98 11.91
C ASN A 143 -3.85 -22.38 13.22
N CYS A 144 -4.37 -21.25 13.65
CA CYS A 144 -3.87 -20.52 14.81
C CYS A 144 -4.63 -20.90 16.09
N ASN A 145 -3.89 -21.22 17.16
CA ASN A 145 -4.42 -21.39 18.52
C ASN A 145 -4.09 -20.19 19.43
N GLU A 146 -3.53 -19.11 18.87
CA GLU A 146 -3.18 -17.91 19.62
C GLU A 146 -4.41 -16.99 19.77
N LYS A 147 -4.40 -16.13 20.80
CA LYS A 147 -5.51 -15.20 21.10
C LYS A 147 -5.58 -14.04 20.10
N ILE A 148 -6.14 -14.28 18.92
CA ILE A 148 -6.44 -13.25 17.92
C ILE A 148 -7.92 -12.86 17.97
N LYS A 149 -8.19 -11.56 18.14
CA LYS A 149 -9.55 -11.00 18.17
C LYS A 149 -10.11 -10.72 16.78
N ALA A 150 -9.28 -10.20 15.88
CA ALA A 150 -9.71 -9.82 14.54
C ALA A 150 -8.53 -9.67 13.58
N VAL A 151 -8.87 -9.68 12.29
CA VAL A 151 -7.96 -9.30 11.19
C VAL A 151 -8.62 -8.19 10.37
N ILE A 152 -7.88 -7.12 10.11
CA ILE A 152 -8.25 -6.05 9.19
C ILE A 152 -7.29 -6.11 8.00
N SER A 153 -7.82 -6.40 6.82
CA SER A 153 -7.04 -6.45 5.59
C SER A 153 -7.29 -5.18 4.77
N ILE A 154 -6.20 -4.55 4.30
CA ILE A 154 -6.24 -3.28 3.57
C ILE A 154 -5.67 -3.52 2.19
N ALA A 155 -6.48 -3.34 1.14
CA ALA A 155 -6.08 -3.53 -0.25
C ALA A 155 -5.41 -4.90 -0.50
N THR A 156 -5.94 -5.96 0.12
CA THR A 156 -5.32 -7.29 0.09
C THR A 156 -5.85 -8.14 -1.07
N PRO A 157 -5.00 -8.69 -1.95
CA PRO A 157 -5.47 -9.48 -3.09
C PRO A 157 -5.89 -10.90 -2.69
N HIS A 158 -7.04 -11.05 -2.01
CA HIS A 158 -7.58 -12.33 -1.53
C HIS A 158 -7.89 -13.33 -2.63
N ARG A 159 -8.12 -12.84 -3.86
CA ARG A 159 -8.30 -13.63 -5.09
C ARG A 159 -7.11 -13.46 -6.05
N GLY A 160 -5.98 -12.97 -5.56
CA GLY A 160 -4.80 -12.63 -6.35
C GLY A 160 -4.91 -11.33 -7.14
N SER A 161 -3.86 -10.97 -7.88
CA SER A 161 -3.76 -9.77 -8.71
C SER A 161 -3.30 -10.13 -10.12
N THR A 162 -4.04 -9.68 -11.13
CA THR A 162 -3.71 -9.88 -12.54
C THR A 162 -2.57 -8.96 -13.00
N ILE A 163 -2.23 -7.91 -12.24
CA ILE A 163 -1.03 -7.09 -12.48
C ILE A 163 0.24 -7.93 -12.41
N ALA A 164 0.27 -9.00 -11.61
CA ALA A 164 1.37 -9.95 -11.62
C ALA A 164 1.53 -10.69 -12.97
N LYS A 165 0.46 -10.80 -13.80
CA LYS A 165 0.57 -11.32 -15.18
C LYS A 165 1.23 -10.31 -16.11
N TRP A 166 1.03 -9.02 -15.85
CA TRP A 166 1.63 -7.91 -16.61
C TRP A 166 3.15 -7.78 -16.43
N VAL A 167 3.73 -8.49 -15.46
CA VAL A 167 5.19 -8.68 -15.36
C VAL A 167 5.79 -9.23 -16.65
N LYS A 168 5.06 -10.04 -17.41
CA LYS A 168 5.54 -10.56 -18.70
C LYS A 168 5.69 -9.46 -19.76
N HIS A 169 5.11 -8.28 -19.53
CA HIS A 169 5.19 -7.08 -20.37
C HIS A 169 6.09 -6.00 -19.78
N VAL A 170 7.05 -6.38 -18.94
CA VAL A 170 8.03 -5.49 -18.29
C VAL A 170 8.72 -4.52 -19.24
N SER A 171 8.97 -4.90 -20.50
CA SER A 171 9.55 -4.00 -21.51
C SER A 171 8.64 -2.82 -21.88
N LEU A 172 7.32 -3.02 -21.86
CA LEU A 172 6.32 -1.98 -22.07
C LEU A 172 6.27 -1.05 -20.85
N ILE A 173 6.29 -1.65 -19.65
CA ILE A 173 6.32 -0.94 -18.38
C ILE A 173 7.54 -0.01 -18.34
N THR A 174 8.76 -0.51 -18.57
CA THR A 174 9.98 0.33 -18.53
C THR A 174 9.96 1.49 -19.54
N HIS A 175 9.34 1.31 -20.71
CA HIS A 175 9.14 2.40 -21.69
C HIS A 175 8.17 3.47 -21.19
N VAL A 176 7.03 3.06 -20.63
CA VAL A 176 6.04 3.99 -20.07
C VAL A 176 6.59 4.74 -18.87
N PHE A 177 7.41 4.07 -18.05
CA PHE A 177 8.08 4.69 -16.92
C PHE A 177 9.30 5.52 -17.35
N LYS A 178 9.77 5.50 -18.60
CA LYS A 178 10.98 6.23 -19.03
C LYS A 178 10.92 7.74 -18.79
N PRO A 179 9.83 8.48 -19.10
CA PRO A 179 9.71 9.90 -18.75
C PRO A 179 9.76 10.15 -17.24
N PHE A 180 9.17 9.24 -16.45
CA PHE A 180 9.23 9.29 -14.99
C PHE A 180 10.64 8.99 -14.45
N LEU A 181 11.32 7.99 -15.01
CA LEU A 181 12.68 7.63 -14.64
C LEU A 181 13.68 8.75 -14.97
N LYS A 182 13.40 9.57 -15.99
CA LYS A 182 14.18 10.78 -16.28
C LYS A 182 14.15 11.82 -15.15
N LEU A 183 13.15 11.79 -14.27
CA LEU A 183 13.13 12.60 -13.03
C LEU A 183 14.13 12.08 -11.98
N PHE A 184 14.68 10.87 -12.17
CA PHE A 184 15.67 10.25 -11.31
C PHE A 184 16.91 9.80 -12.11
N PRO A 185 17.59 10.72 -12.84
CA PRO A 185 18.51 10.39 -13.92
C PRO A 185 19.73 9.58 -13.48
N GLU A 186 20.25 9.82 -12.27
CA GLU A 186 21.47 9.15 -11.77
C GLU A 186 21.27 7.67 -11.38
N ARG A 187 20.03 7.15 -11.44
CA ARG A 187 19.71 5.81 -10.89
C ARG A 187 18.79 4.96 -11.78
N ILE A 188 18.57 5.36 -13.03
CA ILE A 188 17.61 4.70 -13.94
C ILE A 188 17.88 3.21 -14.10
N GLU A 189 19.13 2.83 -14.38
CA GLU A 189 19.48 1.42 -14.61
C GLU A 189 19.29 0.58 -13.34
N LYS A 190 19.73 1.11 -12.19
CA LYS A 190 19.58 0.46 -10.88
C LYS A 190 18.12 0.31 -10.47
N ILE A 191 17.30 1.35 -10.70
CA ILE A 191 15.86 1.32 -10.45
C ILE A 191 15.19 0.28 -11.36
N SER A 192 15.53 0.28 -12.65
CA SER A 192 14.98 -0.67 -13.62
C SER A 192 15.30 -2.12 -13.25
N ARG A 193 16.56 -2.40 -12.89
CA ARG A 193 16.99 -3.73 -12.47
C ARG A 193 16.24 -4.20 -11.22
N ARG A 194 16.13 -3.34 -10.19
CA ARG A 194 15.37 -3.64 -8.97
C ARG A 194 13.90 -3.93 -9.25
N LEU A 195 13.26 -3.15 -10.15
CA LEU A 195 11.88 -3.40 -10.56
C LEU A 195 11.76 -4.75 -11.26
N ILE A 196 12.67 -5.09 -12.17
CA ILE A 196 12.67 -6.38 -12.87
C ILE A 196 12.84 -7.54 -11.87
N ASP A 197 13.82 -7.45 -10.97
CA ASP A 197 14.09 -8.48 -9.96
C ASP A 197 12.88 -8.67 -9.03
N PHE A 198 12.28 -7.57 -8.60
CA PHE A 198 11.08 -7.57 -7.79
C PHE A 198 9.92 -8.29 -8.49
N LEU A 199 9.64 -7.92 -9.74
CA LEU A 199 8.53 -8.47 -10.51
C LEU A 199 8.73 -9.97 -10.84
N ASN A 200 9.98 -10.41 -11.01
CA ASN A 200 10.33 -11.81 -11.25
C ASN A 200 10.36 -12.69 -9.98
N SER A 201 10.22 -12.10 -8.79
CA SER A 201 10.32 -12.81 -7.53
C SER A 201 9.22 -13.87 -7.34
N GLU A 202 9.53 -14.91 -6.55
CA GLU A 202 8.57 -15.94 -6.16
C GLU A 202 7.33 -15.33 -5.48
N ALA A 203 7.54 -14.35 -4.59
CA ALA A 203 6.46 -13.67 -3.90
C ALA A 203 5.46 -12.98 -4.84
N VAL A 204 5.88 -12.44 -5.99
CA VAL A 204 4.95 -11.87 -6.98
C VAL A 204 4.16 -12.98 -7.67
N LYS A 205 4.79 -14.13 -7.97
CA LYS A 205 4.11 -15.29 -8.58
C LYS A 205 3.05 -15.88 -7.66
N GLU A 206 3.29 -15.88 -6.34
CA GLU A 206 2.31 -16.32 -5.35
C GLU A 206 1.04 -15.45 -5.34
N LEU A 207 1.12 -14.19 -5.77
CA LEU A 207 -0.04 -13.29 -5.84
C LEU A 207 -0.89 -13.47 -7.10
N LEU A 208 -0.52 -14.35 -8.03
CA LEU A 208 -1.36 -14.63 -9.21
C LEU A 208 -2.70 -15.25 -8.78
N PRO A 209 -3.84 -14.90 -9.40
CA PRO A 209 -5.16 -15.46 -9.05
C PRO A 209 -5.21 -16.99 -9.04
N ASP A 210 -4.47 -17.60 -9.97
CA ASP A 210 -4.45 -19.06 -10.14
C ASP A 210 -3.32 -19.75 -9.40
N SER A 211 -2.54 -19.02 -8.59
CA SER A 211 -1.39 -19.55 -7.90
C SER A 211 -1.81 -20.66 -6.91
N PRO A 212 -0.92 -21.65 -6.65
CA PRO A 212 -1.19 -22.66 -5.64
C PRO A 212 -1.50 -22.05 -4.27
N PHE A 213 -0.84 -20.94 -3.92
CA PHE A 213 -1.08 -20.23 -2.66
C PHE A 213 -2.51 -19.69 -2.56
N ILE A 214 -2.96 -18.90 -3.55
CA ILE A 214 -4.30 -18.29 -3.55
C ILE A 214 -5.38 -19.38 -3.51
N LYS A 215 -5.22 -20.45 -4.30
CA LYS A 215 -6.14 -21.60 -4.31
C LYS A 215 -6.15 -22.38 -3.00
N SER A 216 -5.09 -22.31 -2.20
CA SER A 216 -4.99 -22.98 -0.90
C SER A 216 -5.65 -22.22 0.25
N LEU A 217 -6.09 -20.97 0.03
CA LEU A 217 -6.70 -20.15 1.07
C LEU A 217 -8.09 -20.66 1.42
N LYS A 218 -8.30 -20.97 2.70
CA LYS A 218 -9.61 -21.41 3.19
C LYS A 218 -10.58 -20.25 3.24
N LYS A 219 -11.88 -20.57 3.18
CA LYS A 219 -12.95 -19.63 3.48
C LYS A 219 -12.88 -19.23 4.95
N ILE A 220 -13.12 -17.95 5.24
CA ILE A 220 -13.11 -17.43 6.61
C ILE A 220 -14.53 -17.55 7.15
N GLU A 221 -14.71 -18.42 8.14
CA GLU A 221 -15.99 -18.65 8.80
C GLU A 221 -15.85 -18.35 10.29
N ASN A 222 -16.87 -17.70 10.87
CA ASN A 222 -16.98 -17.43 12.31
C ASN A 222 -15.77 -16.70 12.93
N PHE A 223 -15.18 -15.75 12.19
CA PHE A 223 -14.05 -14.94 12.65
C PHE A 223 -14.26 -13.47 12.27
N ASN A 224 -13.86 -12.56 13.16
CA ASN A 224 -13.93 -11.11 12.92
C ASN A 224 -12.89 -10.70 11.89
N PHE A 225 -13.30 -10.73 10.62
CA PHE A 225 -12.45 -10.39 9.48
C PHE A 225 -13.06 -9.20 8.74
N PHE A 226 -12.27 -8.14 8.58
CA PHE A 226 -12.65 -6.91 7.90
C PHE A 226 -11.79 -6.70 6.65
N CYS A 227 -12.42 -6.25 5.57
CA CYS A 227 -11.75 -5.94 4.31
C CYS A 227 -11.96 -4.47 3.98
N ILE A 228 -10.88 -3.77 3.66
CA ILE A 228 -10.91 -2.38 3.23
C ILE A 228 -10.27 -2.33 1.84
N ALA A 229 -11.03 -1.90 0.83
CA ALA A 229 -10.60 -1.85 -0.56
C ALA A 229 -10.44 -0.43 -1.07
N GLY A 230 -9.48 -0.23 -1.98
CA GLY A 230 -9.38 0.99 -2.78
C GLY A 230 -10.07 0.81 -4.12
N SER A 231 -10.60 1.90 -4.67
CA SER A 231 -11.31 1.92 -5.96
C SER A 231 -10.82 3.01 -6.92
N ASN A 232 -9.79 3.77 -6.54
CA ASN A 232 -9.13 4.72 -7.43
C ASN A 232 -7.87 4.08 -8.03
N PRO A 233 -7.84 3.77 -9.33
CA PRO A 233 -6.68 3.10 -9.88
C PRO A 233 -5.47 4.03 -10.08
N ALA A 234 -5.63 5.35 -9.92
CA ALA A 234 -4.59 6.32 -10.24
C ALA A 234 -3.48 6.31 -9.18
N LEU A 235 -2.36 5.68 -9.54
CA LEU A 235 -1.21 5.50 -8.67
C LEU A 235 -0.32 6.73 -8.63
N PHE A 236 -0.04 7.38 -9.76
CA PHE A 236 0.68 8.65 -9.77
C PHE A 236 0.34 9.47 -11.01
N ASN A 237 0.63 10.77 -10.93
CA ASN A 237 0.40 11.72 -12.01
C ASN A 237 1.72 12.40 -12.39
N ILE A 238 1.84 12.84 -13.64
CA ILE A 238 2.91 13.73 -14.10
C ILE A 238 2.26 15.01 -14.61
N TYR A 239 2.78 16.13 -14.16
CA TYR A 239 2.36 17.47 -14.54
C TYR A 239 3.50 18.18 -15.25
N GLU A 240 3.17 18.95 -16.29
CA GLU A 240 4.05 19.92 -16.93
C GLU A 240 3.69 21.32 -16.42
N TRP A 241 4.68 22.07 -15.94
CA TRP A 241 4.46 23.46 -15.55
C TRP A 241 4.38 24.35 -16.80
N LYS A 242 3.27 25.09 -16.93
CA LYS A 242 3.03 26.04 -18.02
C LYS A 242 2.89 27.46 -17.48
N LEU A 243 3.44 28.42 -18.20
CA LEU A 243 3.32 29.85 -17.89
C LEU A 243 2.31 30.50 -18.85
N LYS A 244 1.31 31.18 -18.30
CA LYS A 244 0.35 32.00 -19.05
C LYS A 244 0.40 33.43 -18.52
N LYS A 245 0.39 34.41 -19.41
CA LYS A 245 0.17 35.81 -19.02
C LYS A 245 -1.33 36.09 -18.99
N GLU A 246 -1.82 36.62 -17.87
CA GLU A 246 -3.20 37.08 -17.71
C GLU A 246 -3.18 38.50 -17.14
N ASN A 247 -3.67 39.46 -17.91
CA ASN A 247 -3.63 40.89 -17.57
C ASN A 247 -2.20 41.33 -17.16
N ASP A 248 -2.08 41.92 -15.98
CA ASP A 248 -0.82 42.39 -15.37
C ASP A 248 -0.13 41.29 -14.52
N SER A 249 -0.49 40.03 -14.72
CA SER A 249 0.01 38.90 -13.94
C SER A 249 0.51 37.76 -14.82
N PHE A 250 1.35 36.90 -14.24
CA PHE A 250 1.78 35.64 -14.80
C PHE A 250 1.24 34.50 -13.94
N ILE A 251 0.56 33.55 -14.55
CA ILE A 251 0.04 32.36 -13.90
C ILE A 251 0.91 31.19 -14.32
N LEU A 252 1.56 30.59 -13.33
CA LEU A 252 2.26 29.32 -13.48
C LEU A 252 1.32 28.21 -13.02
N TYR A 253 0.86 27.37 -13.95
CA TYR A 253 -0.12 26.33 -13.66
C TYR A 253 0.40 24.95 -14.07
N PRO A 254 0.07 23.90 -13.30
CA PRO A 254 0.44 22.53 -13.63
C PRO A 254 -0.62 21.91 -14.54
N GLU A 255 -0.24 21.53 -15.77
CA GLU A 255 -1.09 20.74 -16.65
C GLU A 255 -0.79 19.25 -16.45
N LYS A 256 -1.81 18.45 -16.14
CA LYS A 256 -1.65 16.99 -16.02
C LYS A 256 -1.47 16.38 -17.41
N ILE A 257 -0.28 15.88 -17.69
CA ILE A 257 0.05 15.27 -19.00
C ILE A 257 -0.05 13.75 -18.99
N PHE A 258 0.02 13.13 -17.81
CA PHE A 258 -0.02 11.68 -17.67
C PHE A 258 -0.54 11.25 -16.30
N SER A 259 -1.29 10.15 -16.27
CA SER A 259 -1.77 9.51 -15.05
C SER A 259 -1.59 8.00 -15.19
N PHE A 260 -0.81 7.38 -14.31
CA PHE A 260 -0.62 5.94 -14.35
C PHE A 260 -1.64 5.25 -13.45
N PRO A 261 -2.32 4.19 -13.92
CA PRO A 261 -2.25 3.59 -15.26
C PRO A 261 -3.25 4.17 -16.28
N GLN A 262 -4.08 5.15 -15.92
CA GLN A 262 -5.22 5.63 -16.73
C GLN A 262 -4.85 6.04 -18.16
N SER A 263 -3.73 6.73 -18.34
CA SER A 263 -3.21 7.12 -19.65
C SER A 263 -2.79 5.93 -20.52
N ILE A 264 -2.42 4.80 -19.91
CA ILE A 264 -2.18 3.54 -20.64
C ILE A 264 -3.52 2.89 -20.99
N VAL A 265 -4.43 2.84 -20.02
CA VAL A 265 -5.77 2.26 -20.17
C VAL A 265 -6.50 2.87 -21.37
N SER A 266 -6.36 4.18 -21.61
CA SER A 266 -7.00 4.88 -22.74
C SER A 266 -6.50 4.44 -24.13
N ILE A 267 -5.37 3.72 -24.21
CA ILE A 267 -4.76 3.26 -25.47
C ILE A 267 -4.91 1.73 -25.63
N LEU A 268 -5.12 1.00 -24.54
CA LEU A 268 -5.29 -0.45 -24.57
C LEU A 268 -6.70 -0.84 -24.99
N THR A 269 -6.81 -1.97 -25.69
CA THR A 269 -8.12 -2.59 -25.93
C THR A 269 -8.62 -3.26 -24.65
N GLU A 270 -9.94 -3.34 -24.48
CA GLU A 270 -10.56 -3.80 -23.23
C GLU A 270 -10.04 -5.15 -22.73
N LYS A 271 -9.72 -6.07 -23.64
CA LYS A 271 -9.20 -7.40 -23.32
C LYS A 271 -7.86 -7.38 -22.57
N PHE A 272 -7.07 -6.32 -22.72
CA PHE A 272 -5.77 -6.20 -22.06
C PHE A 272 -5.82 -5.38 -20.77
N ILE A 273 -6.91 -4.66 -20.50
CA ILE A 273 -7.03 -3.81 -19.32
C ILE A 273 -7.22 -4.70 -18.07
N PRO A 274 -6.29 -4.67 -17.10
CA PRO A 274 -6.46 -5.37 -15.84
C PRO A 274 -7.69 -4.87 -15.06
N PRO A 275 -8.44 -5.74 -14.37
CA PRO A 275 -9.50 -5.32 -13.46
C PRO A 275 -9.01 -4.31 -12.40
N GLU A 276 -7.75 -4.45 -11.95
CA GLU A 276 -7.10 -3.54 -10.99
C GLU A 276 -7.02 -2.09 -11.49
N TRP A 277 -6.95 -1.89 -12.81
CA TRP A 277 -6.82 -0.58 -13.45
C TRP A 277 -8.18 0.02 -13.83
N LYS A 278 -9.24 -0.78 -13.87
CA LYS A 278 -10.60 -0.35 -14.22
C LYS A 278 -11.49 -0.20 -12.98
N TYR A 279 -11.39 -1.14 -12.03
CA TYR A 279 -12.28 -1.29 -10.88
C TYR A 279 -11.50 -1.62 -9.60
N GLY A 280 -10.38 -0.94 -9.40
CA GLY A 280 -9.45 -1.24 -8.31
C GLY A 280 -8.62 -0.05 -7.90
N ASP A 281 -7.61 -0.32 -7.10
CA ASP A 281 -6.72 0.68 -6.51
C ASP A 281 -5.40 0.85 -7.29
N GLY A 282 -5.33 0.24 -8.48
CA GLY A 282 -4.18 0.24 -9.37
C GLY A 282 -3.33 -1.03 -9.27
N LEU A 283 -3.41 -1.76 -8.16
CA LEU A 283 -2.65 -3.01 -7.92
C LEU A 283 -3.54 -4.19 -7.50
N VAL A 284 -4.72 -3.93 -6.94
CA VAL A 284 -5.70 -4.91 -6.51
C VAL A 284 -7.09 -4.43 -6.92
N SER A 285 -7.89 -5.33 -7.49
CA SER A 285 -9.28 -5.03 -7.85
C SER A 285 -10.14 -5.05 -6.59
N VAL A 286 -11.22 -4.27 -6.58
CA VAL A 286 -12.19 -4.30 -5.47
C VAL A 286 -12.69 -5.73 -5.25
N GLU A 287 -13.01 -6.46 -6.31
CA GLU A 287 -13.47 -7.85 -6.21
C GLU A 287 -12.44 -8.76 -5.52
N SER A 288 -11.15 -8.60 -5.81
CA SER A 288 -10.10 -9.38 -5.16
C SER A 288 -9.84 -8.93 -3.73
N ALA A 289 -10.11 -7.65 -3.41
CA ALA A 289 -9.88 -7.08 -2.09
C ALA A 289 -10.91 -7.49 -1.04
N LEU A 290 -12.11 -7.93 -1.45
CA LEU A 290 -13.24 -8.15 -0.54
C LEU A 290 -13.52 -9.63 -0.25
N ILE A 291 -14.00 -9.87 0.97
CA ILE A 291 -14.58 -11.14 1.42
C ILE A 291 -15.96 -10.81 2.02
N ASP A 292 -16.99 -11.54 1.58
CA ASP A 292 -18.44 -11.16 1.55
C ASP A 292 -19.12 -10.61 2.83
N LYS A 293 -18.49 -10.55 4.01
CA LYS A 293 -19.18 -10.24 5.28
C LYS A 293 -18.97 -8.83 5.83
N ASN A 294 -17.74 -8.33 5.93
CA ASN A 294 -17.45 -7.01 6.49
C ASN A 294 -16.44 -6.30 5.59
N SER A 295 -16.95 -5.49 4.68
CA SER A 295 -16.18 -4.94 3.58
C SER A 295 -16.55 -3.49 3.33
N ASP A 296 -15.56 -2.62 3.25
CA ASP A 296 -15.72 -1.20 2.94
C ASP A 296 -14.82 -0.81 1.77
N ILE A 297 -15.28 0.14 0.96
CA ILE A 297 -14.58 0.59 -0.25
C ILE A 297 -14.35 2.09 -0.14
N PHE A 298 -13.11 2.52 -0.34
CA PHE A 298 -12.72 3.92 -0.38
C PHE A 298 -12.28 4.30 -1.80
N ASN A 299 -12.57 5.53 -2.21
CA ASN A 299 -12.08 6.08 -3.48
C ASN A 299 -10.62 6.53 -3.38
N LEU A 300 -9.74 5.58 -3.08
CA LEU A 300 -8.32 5.77 -2.82
C LEU A 300 -7.51 4.73 -3.59
N ASN A 301 -6.28 5.09 -3.95
CA ASN A 301 -5.35 4.14 -4.55
C ASN A 301 -4.67 3.25 -3.49
N HIS A 302 -3.87 2.30 -3.96
CA HIS A 302 -3.26 1.27 -3.11
C HIS A 302 -2.38 1.82 -1.97
N ALA A 303 -1.75 2.99 -2.18
CA ALA A 303 -0.90 3.64 -1.20
C ALA A 303 -1.67 4.65 -0.34
N GLU A 304 -2.56 5.43 -0.96
CA GLU A 304 -3.37 6.45 -0.30
C GLU A 304 -4.23 5.87 0.81
N ILE A 305 -4.78 4.67 0.61
CA ILE A 305 -5.67 4.02 1.58
C ILE A 305 -5.02 3.77 2.94
N ILE A 306 -3.69 3.69 3.01
CA ILE A 306 -2.93 3.47 4.26
C ILE A 306 -2.75 4.79 5.04
N VAL A 307 -2.66 5.91 4.33
CA VAL A 307 -2.30 7.22 4.89
C VAL A 307 -3.47 8.20 4.98
N ASN A 308 -4.55 7.93 4.27
CA ASN A 308 -5.74 8.76 4.24
C ASN A 308 -6.45 8.78 5.60
N THR A 309 -6.82 9.98 6.04
CA THR A 309 -7.44 10.22 7.35
C THR A 309 -8.76 9.49 7.54
N GLU A 310 -9.63 9.46 6.53
CA GLU A 310 -10.95 8.82 6.61
C GLU A 310 -10.81 7.30 6.76
N SER A 311 -9.99 6.68 5.92
CA SER A 311 -9.66 5.25 6.00
C SER A 311 -9.07 4.89 7.38
N ARG A 312 -8.17 5.71 7.90
CA ARG A 312 -7.55 5.49 9.21
C ARG A 312 -8.52 5.62 10.38
N ILE A 313 -9.40 6.63 10.36
CA ILE A 313 -10.47 6.79 11.35
C ILE A 313 -11.40 5.58 11.29
N HIS A 314 -11.73 5.10 10.10
CA HIS A 314 -12.55 3.89 9.94
C HIS A 314 -11.91 2.65 10.57
N ILE A 315 -10.61 2.43 10.34
CA ILE A 315 -9.85 1.34 10.97
C ILE A 315 -9.87 1.46 12.50
N LEU A 316 -9.68 2.67 13.03
CA LEU A 316 -9.75 2.92 14.47
C LEU A 316 -11.14 2.58 15.03
N ASN A 317 -12.21 3.02 14.36
CA ASN A 317 -13.59 2.74 14.75
C ASN A 317 -13.91 1.23 14.74
N ILE A 318 -13.39 0.48 13.77
CA ILE A 318 -13.51 -0.99 13.75
C ILE A 318 -12.90 -1.59 15.01
N VAL A 319 -11.70 -1.15 15.40
CA VAL A 319 -11.00 -1.65 16.60
C VAL A 319 -11.73 -1.26 17.88
N GLU A 320 -12.13 0.00 18.03
CA GLU A 320 -12.88 0.48 19.21
C GLU A 320 -14.22 -0.27 19.35
N ARG A 321 -14.91 -0.60 18.25
CA ARG A 321 -16.11 -1.44 18.27
C ARG A 321 -15.82 -2.85 18.79
N ILE A 322 -14.77 -3.52 18.28
CA ILE A 322 -14.38 -4.86 18.73
C ILE A 322 -14.05 -4.87 20.22
N GLU A 323 -13.44 -3.80 20.74
CA GLU A 323 -13.16 -3.66 22.16
C GLU A 323 -14.44 -3.54 23.00
N SER A 324 -15.44 -2.78 22.53
CA SER A 324 -16.71 -2.60 23.24
C SER A 324 -17.55 -3.88 23.33
N GLU A 325 -17.36 -4.81 22.39
CA GLU A 325 -18.06 -6.10 22.33
C GLU A 325 -17.36 -7.22 23.13
N SER A 326 -16.17 -6.95 23.73
CA SER A 326 -15.28 -7.93 24.38
C SER A 326 -15.19 -7.86 25.91
#